data_AF-A0A9Q9SJ64-F1
#
_entry.id   AF-A0A9Q9SJ64-F1
#
_cell.length_a   1.000
_cell.length_b   1.000
_cell.length_c   1.000
_cell.angle_alpha   90.00
_cell.angle_beta   90.00
_cell.angle_gamma   90.00
#
_symmetry.space_group_name_H-M   'P 1'
#
loop_
_entity.id
_entity.type
_entity.pdbx_description
1 polymer ?
#
loop_
_entity_poly.entity_id
_entity_poly.type
_entity_poly.pdbx_seq_one_letter_code
_entity_poly.pdbx_strand_id
1 'polypeptide(L)'
;MAHQSTSYGNAAVVLHGVPLNNGGVFYSSSAWTMRSGSSASEDAVKQRINELHRHPSETITAQANPAWRGDPAYADFVVEEIASSKRIASQPSLESFRDGLTPLHIAAPFFHSPTQFDLALYFFAYELLSANLRSKGVSDSEIERRFGEKPWNLLNEILAAASLSLRVSPPDRITPSVFSNSNYYQLKFIDEQRRAEFPFEGLSSGEKVIVSTIMWRLAAESTGKFFQLLLLDEPDAHLHPSMAKRFLAVIENVFVKARGVAVIMTTHSPTTVALAPEESLFILERHAGGIPRKSGKDEALYHLTTGVPALSVAHEHRRQVFVESEHDAQFYEQVYHAHREKFISEISLQFIPVGHEKGGGCERVRYLVENLAKAGNPWVYGLIDRDIAQSGTERVKIAGLKHSIENYLHDPIFLAVHLRRWNLWQDHNFRELYACPPGEIFDMDRESLQKLCAYISEKILDTLFKMHNRIVTGKVDREDFERIVSWAVENFDIVPSGFVWSGEDRIVEYAGGTKISQPRWLSDIRGHDLELVARETFNELKSHKNRLSGNSRQEHLRDMPSLAPADVLTTLLSIQSHAPHIEAKL
;
A
#
# COMPACT_ATOMS: atom_id res chain seq x y z
N MET A 1 6.25 32.05 10.21
CA MET A 1 5.55 32.44 8.96
C MET A 1 4.08 32.15 9.17
N ALA A 2 3.22 33.14 8.94
CA ALA A 2 1.78 33.04 9.17
C ALA A 2 1.17 31.98 8.24
N HIS A 3 0.59 30.92 8.81
CA HIS A 3 -0.32 30.06 8.08
C HIS A 3 -1.62 30.85 7.88
N GLN A 4 -1.68 31.65 6.82
CA GLN A 4 -2.94 32.14 6.30
C GLN A 4 -3.79 30.93 5.94
N SER A 5 -5.02 30.86 6.47
CA SER A 5 -6.07 30.06 5.85
C SER A 5 -6.21 30.57 4.43
N THR A 6 -5.62 29.87 3.47
CA THR A 6 -5.82 30.16 2.05
C THR A 6 -7.32 30.08 1.78
N SER A 7 -7.89 31.16 1.27
CA SER A 7 -9.25 31.17 0.76
C SER A 7 -9.35 30.08 -0.30
N TYR A 8 -10.12 29.02 -0.05
CA TYR A 8 -10.49 28.06 -1.09
C TYR A 8 -11.07 28.84 -2.26
N GLY A 9 -10.39 28.82 -3.41
CA GLY A 9 -10.88 29.49 -4.61
C GLY A 9 -12.24 28.92 -4.98
N ASN A 10 -13.28 29.75 -5.00
CA ASN A 10 -14.61 29.60 -5.63
C ASN A 10 -15.27 28.20 -5.75
N ALA A 11 -14.88 27.21 -4.96
CA ALA A 11 -15.42 25.85 -5.03
C ALA A 11 -16.58 25.71 -4.05
N ALA A 12 -17.79 25.51 -4.58
CA ALA A 12 -18.96 25.20 -3.77
C ALA A 12 -18.89 23.74 -3.32
N VAL A 13 -18.97 23.51 -2.01
CA VAL A 13 -18.98 22.16 -1.43
C VAL A 13 -20.41 21.81 -1.02
N VAL A 14 -20.88 20.64 -1.47
CA VAL A 14 -22.22 20.13 -1.17
C VAL A 14 -22.09 18.76 -0.55
N LEU A 15 -22.66 18.58 0.65
CA LEU A 15 -22.69 17.28 1.35
C LEU A 15 -24.14 16.80 1.43
N HIS A 16 -24.44 15.64 0.86
CA HIS A 16 -25.80 15.08 0.77
C HIS A 16 -26.86 16.06 0.22
N GLY A 17 -26.49 16.87 -0.77
CA GLY A 17 -27.37 17.87 -1.38
C GLY A 17 -27.49 19.19 -0.62
N VAL A 18 -26.82 19.34 0.53
CA VAL A 18 -26.81 20.56 1.33
C VAL A 18 -25.51 21.35 1.08
N PRO A 19 -25.58 22.62 0.64
CA PRO A 19 -24.39 23.45 0.46
C PRO A 19 -23.78 23.80 1.83
N LEU A 20 -22.46 23.64 1.96
CA LEU A 20 -21.72 23.98 3.17
C LEU A 20 -21.24 25.44 3.10
N ASN A 21 -21.57 26.23 4.12
CA ASN A 21 -21.10 27.61 4.27
C ASN A 21 -19.59 27.68 4.57
N ASN A 22 -18.97 28.85 4.37
CA ASN A 22 -17.60 29.11 4.80
C ASN A 22 -17.46 28.89 6.32
N GLY A 23 -16.84 27.77 6.71
CA GLY A 23 -16.79 27.28 8.10
C GLY A 23 -17.51 25.94 8.35
N GLY A 24 -18.13 25.33 7.34
CA GLY A 24 -18.65 23.96 7.38
C GLY A 24 -17.68 22.90 6.85
N VAL A 25 -16.61 23.33 6.18
CA VAL A 25 -15.54 22.48 5.62
C VAL A 25 -14.21 22.87 6.26
N PHE A 26 -13.48 21.87 6.75
CA PHE A 26 -12.10 22.04 7.18
C PHE A 26 -11.17 21.35 6.21
N TYR A 27 -9.99 21.93 6.01
CA TYR A 27 -8.89 21.30 5.32
C TYR A 27 -7.59 21.43 6.09
N SER A 28 -6.83 20.35 6.14
CA SER A 28 -5.46 20.32 6.63
C SER A 28 -4.51 19.77 5.57
N SER A 29 -3.44 20.52 5.31
CA SER A 29 -2.27 20.04 4.56
C SER A 29 -1.36 19.13 5.42
N SER A 30 -0.41 18.46 4.76
CA SER A 30 0.52 17.45 5.32
C SER A 30 1.38 17.87 6.53
N ALA A 31 1.61 19.16 6.79
CA ALA A 31 2.34 19.64 7.96
C ALA A 31 1.39 20.08 9.09
N TRP A 32 0.91 19.12 9.86
CA TRP A 32 -0.17 19.37 10.82
C TRP A 32 0.24 19.18 12.29
N THR A 33 0.49 20.28 12.99
CA THR A 33 0.50 20.35 14.46
C THR A 33 -0.06 21.70 14.91
N MET A 34 -1.11 21.71 15.73
CA MET A 34 -1.49 22.91 16.46
C MET A 34 -0.44 23.17 17.52
N ARG A 35 0.04 24.41 17.61
CA ARG A 35 0.86 24.83 18.75
C ARG A 35 -0.08 25.18 19.88
N SER A 36 -0.18 24.33 20.90
CA SER A 36 -0.70 24.76 22.19
C SER A 36 0.41 25.46 22.95
N GLY A 37 0.11 26.54 23.67
CA GLY A 37 0.99 27.02 24.72
C GLY A 37 1.27 25.88 25.70
N SER A 38 2.52 25.73 26.13
CA SER A 38 2.89 24.78 27.18
C SER A 38 2.43 25.25 28.56
N SER A 39 2.10 26.54 28.70
CA SER A 39 1.61 27.15 29.93
C SER A 39 0.65 28.32 29.68
N ALA A 40 -0.13 28.67 30.69
CA ALA A 40 -0.99 29.84 30.73
C ALA A 40 -0.87 30.54 32.10
N SER A 41 -1.11 31.84 32.15
CA SER A 41 -1.05 32.64 33.37
C SER A 41 -2.28 33.53 33.55
N GLU A 42 -2.49 34.02 34.77
CA GLU A 42 -3.58 34.95 35.07
C GLU A 42 -3.46 36.23 34.25
N ASP A 43 -2.23 36.72 34.05
CA ASP A 43 -1.96 37.89 33.23
C ASP A 43 -2.30 37.65 31.75
N ALA A 44 -2.02 36.46 31.21
CA ALA A 44 -2.41 36.10 29.85
C ALA A 44 -3.93 36.11 29.67
N VAL A 45 -4.68 35.58 30.66
CA VAL A 45 -6.15 35.63 30.65
C VAL A 45 -6.66 37.07 30.75
N LYS A 46 -6.10 37.89 31.66
CA LYS A 46 -6.48 39.30 31.80
C LYS A 46 -6.21 40.10 30.53
N GLN A 47 -5.04 39.90 29.92
CA GLN A 47 -4.69 40.55 28.67
C GLN A 47 -5.69 40.19 27.57
N ARG A 48 -6.03 38.89 27.44
CA ARG A 48 -7.00 38.40 26.47
C ARG A 48 -8.39 39.00 26.68
N ILE A 49 -8.87 39.10 27.93
CA ILE A 49 -10.16 39.73 28.26
C ILE A 49 -10.15 41.22 27.87
N ASN A 50 -9.05 41.93 28.15
CA ASN A 50 -8.90 43.34 27.77
C ASN A 50 -8.90 43.54 26.25
N GLU A 51 -8.25 42.66 25.50
CA GLU A 51 -8.29 42.65 24.03
C GLU A 51 -9.72 42.43 23.53
N LEU A 52 -10.42 41.42 24.07
CA LEU A 52 -11.82 41.12 23.73
C LEU A 52 -12.76 42.28 23.98
N HIS A 53 -12.56 43.02 25.09
CA HIS A 53 -13.38 44.17 25.47
C HIS A 53 -13.14 45.40 24.57
N ARG A 54 -11.90 45.60 24.11
CA ARG A 54 -11.52 46.73 23.23
C ARG A 54 -11.86 46.50 21.75
N HIS A 55 -11.83 45.25 21.30
CA HIS A 55 -11.99 44.88 19.88
C HIS A 55 -13.22 45.51 19.17
N PRO A 56 -14.43 45.59 19.79
CA PRO A 56 -15.58 46.27 19.18
C PRO A 56 -15.30 47.73 18.80
N SER A 57 -14.67 48.48 19.70
CA SER A 57 -14.34 49.90 19.51
C SER A 57 -13.31 50.11 18.40
N GLU A 58 -12.40 49.16 18.19
CA GLU A 58 -11.34 49.22 17.18
C GLU A 58 -11.85 48.84 15.77
N THR A 59 -12.90 48.02 15.67
CA THR A 59 -13.34 47.42 14.41
C THR A 59 -14.63 48.02 13.83
N ILE A 60 -15.45 48.68 14.66
CA ILE A 60 -16.78 49.15 14.25
C ILE A 60 -16.76 50.17 13.10
N THR A 61 -15.69 50.95 12.96
CA THR A 61 -15.52 51.95 11.90
C THR A 61 -15.02 51.37 10.58
N ALA A 62 -14.37 50.20 10.62
CA ALA A 62 -13.73 49.58 9.46
C ALA A 62 -14.62 48.54 8.75
N GLN A 63 -15.63 47.98 9.43
CA GLN A 63 -16.46 46.88 8.92
C GLN A 63 -17.95 47.24 8.97
N ALA A 64 -18.66 47.07 7.84
CA ALA A 64 -20.09 47.39 7.75
C ALA A 64 -20.98 46.51 8.66
N ASN A 65 -20.61 45.25 8.89
CA ASN A 65 -21.28 44.35 9.82
C ASN A 65 -20.25 43.41 10.48
N PRO A 66 -19.61 43.82 11.58
CA PRO A 66 -18.52 43.03 12.16
C PRO A 66 -19.02 41.75 12.84
N ALA A 67 -18.23 40.69 12.73
CA ALA A 67 -18.62 39.34 13.13
C ALA A 67 -18.98 39.19 14.63
N TRP A 68 -18.45 40.02 15.52
CA TRP A 68 -18.78 39.98 16.96
C TRP A 68 -20.22 40.34 17.28
N ARG A 69 -20.93 41.10 16.41
CA ARG A 69 -22.29 41.54 16.72
C ARG A 69 -23.28 40.39 16.91
N GLY A 70 -23.00 39.22 16.33
CA GLY A 70 -23.82 38.02 16.47
C GLY A 70 -23.51 37.19 17.71
N ASP A 71 -22.47 37.53 18.46
CA ASP A 71 -22.01 36.76 19.62
C ASP A 71 -22.70 37.27 20.91
N PRO A 72 -23.37 36.39 21.68
CA PRO A 72 -24.05 36.77 22.93
C PRO A 72 -23.19 37.50 23.95
N ALA A 73 -21.87 37.27 23.96
CA ALA A 73 -20.96 37.95 24.88
C ALA A 73 -20.89 39.47 24.64
N TYR A 74 -21.29 39.93 23.45
CA TYR A 74 -21.29 41.33 23.05
C TYR A 74 -22.69 41.96 23.02
N ALA A 75 -23.72 41.26 23.51
CA ALA A 75 -25.11 41.72 23.47
C ALA A 75 -25.32 43.08 24.17
N ASP A 76 -24.53 43.37 25.20
CA ASP A 76 -24.61 44.61 25.99
C ASP A 76 -23.85 45.81 25.36
N PHE A 77 -23.20 45.62 24.20
CA PHE A 77 -22.58 46.72 23.45
C PHE A 77 -23.62 47.45 22.61
N VAL A 78 -23.82 48.74 22.88
CA VAL A 78 -24.75 49.58 22.13
C VAL A 78 -24.00 50.26 20.99
N VAL A 79 -24.47 50.06 19.76
CA VAL A 79 -23.90 50.69 18.57
C VAL A 79 -24.84 51.72 17.99
N GLU A 80 -24.33 52.92 17.73
CA GLU A 80 -25.02 53.96 16.97
C GLU A 80 -24.52 54.00 15.53
N GLU A 81 -25.47 54.14 14.59
CA GLU A 81 -25.21 54.26 13.16
C GLU A 81 -25.68 55.64 12.69
N ILE A 82 -24.72 56.48 12.27
CA ILE A 82 -24.94 57.81 11.72
C ILE A 82 -24.73 57.72 10.20
N ALA A 83 -25.35 58.61 9.42
CA ALA A 83 -25.37 58.60 7.95
C ALA A 83 -23.99 58.43 7.25
N SER A 84 -22.87 58.68 7.96
CA SER A 84 -21.51 58.51 7.46
C SER A 84 -20.54 57.74 8.37
N SER A 85 -20.98 57.20 9.52
CA SER A 85 -20.08 56.48 10.46
C SER A 85 -20.83 55.58 11.47
N LYS A 86 -20.15 54.55 11.97
CA LYS A 86 -20.63 53.71 13.08
C LYS A 86 -19.74 53.92 14.30
N ARG A 87 -20.31 53.97 15.51
CA ARG A 87 -19.56 54.10 16.77
C ARG A 87 -20.19 53.30 17.90
N ILE A 88 -19.38 52.87 18.87
CA ILE A 88 -19.88 52.30 20.12
C ILE A 88 -20.44 53.46 20.97
N ALA A 89 -21.75 53.43 21.25
CA ALA A 89 -22.46 54.42 22.05
C ALA A 89 -22.40 54.11 23.54
N SER A 90 -22.39 52.82 23.90
CA SER A 90 -22.21 52.34 25.26
C SER A 90 -21.52 50.98 25.26
N GLN A 91 -20.67 50.72 26.26
CA GLN A 91 -20.00 49.45 26.48
C GLN A 91 -20.13 49.04 27.96
N PRO A 92 -20.28 47.74 28.27
CA PRO A 92 -20.34 47.25 29.64
C PRO A 92 -19.02 47.50 30.38
N SER A 93 -19.08 47.58 31.71
CA SER A 93 -17.86 47.61 32.54
C SER A 93 -17.05 46.33 32.33
N LEU A 94 -15.72 46.40 32.56
CA LEU A 94 -14.85 45.22 32.40
C LEU A 94 -15.30 44.05 33.30
N GLU A 95 -15.82 44.36 34.49
CA GLU A 95 -16.33 43.37 35.42
C GLU A 95 -17.61 42.69 34.91
N SER A 96 -18.58 43.47 34.42
CA SER A 96 -19.82 42.94 33.84
C SER A 96 -19.55 42.15 32.57
N PHE A 97 -18.63 42.61 31.73
CA PHE A 97 -18.22 41.90 30.52
C PHE A 97 -17.54 40.58 30.86
N ARG A 98 -16.59 40.58 31.82
CA ARG A 98 -15.93 39.37 32.32
C ARG A 98 -16.93 38.34 32.82
N ASP A 99 -17.97 38.79 33.53
CA ASP A 99 -19.02 37.92 34.04
C ASP A 99 -19.88 37.32 32.95
N GLY A 100 -19.89 37.85 31.71
CA GLY A 100 -20.58 37.33 30.53
C GLY A 100 -19.76 36.31 29.73
N LEU A 101 -18.43 36.35 29.82
CA LEU A 101 -17.52 35.51 29.04
C LEU A 101 -17.57 34.03 29.45
N THR A 102 -17.28 33.17 28.48
CA THR A 102 -16.99 31.75 28.71
C THR A 102 -15.50 31.46 28.47
N PRO A 103 -14.97 30.35 28.99
CA PRO A 103 -13.56 29.99 28.79
C PRO A 103 -13.16 29.87 27.31
N LEU A 104 -14.10 29.49 26.45
CA LEU A 104 -13.89 29.39 25.01
C LEU A 104 -13.71 30.77 24.33
N HIS A 105 -14.41 31.81 24.78
CA HIS A 105 -14.19 33.17 24.24
C HIS A 105 -12.74 33.62 24.45
N ILE A 106 -12.11 33.17 25.54
CA ILE A 106 -10.72 33.51 25.89
C ILE A 106 -9.74 32.67 25.06
N ALA A 107 -10.00 31.37 24.92
CA ALA A 107 -9.08 30.45 24.25
C ALA A 107 -9.18 30.48 22.72
N ALA A 108 -10.38 30.64 22.16
CA ALA A 108 -10.69 30.69 20.72
C ALA A 108 -11.59 31.89 20.38
N PRO A 109 -11.12 33.13 20.50
CA PRO A 109 -11.93 34.29 20.15
C PRO A 109 -12.26 34.29 18.66
N PHE A 110 -13.48 34.70 18.31
CA PHE A 110 -14.07 34.58 16.97
C PHE A 110 -13.27 35.27 15.83
N PHE A 111 -12.38 36.22 16.17
CA PHE A 111 -11.53 36.97 15.25
C PHE A 111 -10.12 36.39 15.10
N HIS A 112 -9.77 35.38 15.89
CA HIS A 112 -8.52 34.63 15.73
C HIS A 112 -8.76 33.40 14.85
N SER A 113 -7.70 32.96 14.15
CA SER A 113 -7.76 31.71 13.42
C SER A 113 -7.94 30.56 14.43
N PRO A 114 -8.77 29.55 14.12
CA PRO A 114 -8.84 28.31 14.89
C PRO A 114 -7.48 27.63 15.15
N THR A 115 -6.46 27.90 14.32
CA THR A 115 -5.08 27.43 14.51
C THR A 115 -4.36 28.08 15.69
N GLN A 116 -4.91 29.14 16.30
CA GLN A 116 -4.37 29.86 17.46
C GLN A 116 -5.03 29.45 18.78
N PHE A 117 -5.81 28.37 18.80
CA PHE A 117 -6.41 27.85 20.01
C PHE A 117 -5.35 27.25 20.95
N ASP A 118 -5.36 27.67 22.20
CA ASP A 118 -4.39 27.30 23.22
C ASP A 118 -5.06 26.48 24.33
N LEU A 119 -4.63 25.23 24.50
CA LEU A 119 -5.22 24.31 25.48
C LEU A 119 -4.90 24.72 26.90
N ALA A 120 -3.67 25.18 27.16
CA ALA A 120 -3.26 25.60 28.48
C ALA A 120 -4.09 26.82 28.90
N LEU A 121 -4.29 27.77 27.97
CA LEU A 121 -5.12 28.94 28.20
C LEU A 121 -6.59 28.54 28.41
N TYR A 122 -7.11 27.57 27.64
CA TYR A 122 -8.49 27.11 27.77
C TYR A 122 -8.76 26.47 29.14
N PHE A 123 -7.90 25.55 29.56
CA PHE A 123 -8.03 24.88 30.86
C PHE A 123 -7.91 25.89 32.00
N PHE A 124 -6.91 26.76 31.93
CA PHE A 124 -6.68 27.75 32.96
C PHE A 124 -7.81 28.79 33.04
N ALA A 125 -8.31 29.27 31.89
CA ALA A 125 -9.46 30.16 31.84
C ALA A 125 -10.72 29.51 32.41
N TYR A 126 -10.93 28.20 32.17
CA TYR A 126 -12.05 27.46 32.75
C TYR A 126 -12.00 27.51 34.28
N GLU A 127 -10.87 27.16 34.88
CA GLU A 127 -10.74 27.14 36.33
C GLU A 127 -10.76 28.55 36.94
N LEU A 128 -10.13 29.54 36.29
CA LEU A 128 -10.08 30.92 36.77
C LEU A 128 -11.46 31.60 36.77
N LEU A 129 -12.24 31.42 35.70
CA LEU A 129 -13.61 31.92 35.64
C LEU A 129 -14.52 31.17 36.62
N SER A 130 -14.33 29.86 36.76
CA SER A 130 -15.06 29.05 37.74
C SER A 130 -14.78 29.52 39.18
N ALA A 131 -13.52 29.82 39.53
CA ALA A 131 -13.15 30.33 40.84
C ALA A 131 -13.81 31.69 41.15
N ASN A 132 -13.94 32.58 40.15
CA ASN A 132 -14.67 33.84 40.30
C ASN A 132 -16.17 33.62 40.53
N LEU A 133 -16.81 32.72 39.78
CA LEU A 133 -18.22 32.41 40.00
C LEU A 133 -18.45 31.76 41.37
N ARG A 134 -17.54 30.88 41.81
CA ARG A 134 -17.58 30.28 43.16
C ARG A 134 -17.46 31.33 44.26
N SER A 135 -16.58 32.33 44.12
CA SER A 135 -16.45 33.41 45.12
C SER A 135 -17.71 34.27 45.22
N LYS A 136 -18.51 34.32 44.15
CA LYS A 136 -19.85 34.93 44.10
C LYS A 136 -20.98 33.99 44.56
N GLY A 137 -20.67 32.79 45.04
CA GLY A 137 -21.64 31.82 45.57
C GLY A 137 -22.32 30.92 44.53
N VAL A 138 -21.84 30.90 43.27
CA VAL A 138 -22.38 30.02 42.23
C VAL A 138 -21.88 28.59 42.44
N SER A 139 -22.79 27.61 42.39
CA SER A 139 -22.45 26.18 42.55
C SER A 139 -21.72 25.60 41.33
N ASP A 140 -20.91 24.56 41.53
CA ASP A 140 -20.19 23.88 40.43
C ASP A 140 -21.13 23.33 39.34
N SER A 141 -22.34 22.86 39.70
CA SER A 141 -23.34 22.37 38.73
C SER A 141 -23.89 23.47 37.84
N GLU A 142 -24.07 24.69 38.38
CA GLU A 142 -24.51 25.84 37.60
C GLU A 142 -23.39 26.34 36.67
N ILE A 143 -22.14 26.26 37.12
CA ILE A 143 -20.96 26.57 36.30
C ILE A 143 -20.85 25.60 35.13
N GLU A 144 -21.01 24.30 35.36
CA GLU A 144 -20.99 23.29 34.28
C GLU A 144 -22.17 23.46 33.31
N ARG A 145 -23.36 23.85 33.78
CA ARG A 145 -24.48 24.23 32.90
C ARG A 145 -24.13 25.42 32.00
N ARG A 146 -23.31 26.34 32.52
CA ARG A 146 -22.92 27.58 31.83
C ARG A 146 -21.74 27.42 30.88
N PHE A 147 -20.69 26.74 31.30
CA PHE A 147 -19.43 26.59 30.56
C PHE A 147 -19.35 25.28 29.78
N GLY A 148 -20.25 24.33 30.05
CA GLY A 148 -20.16 22.96 29.58
C GLY A 148 -19.35 22.08 30.53
N GLU A 149 -19.11 20.84 30.12
CA GLU A 149 -18.24 19.94 30.86
C GLU A 149 -16.80 20.48 30.92
N LYS A 150 -16.10 20.13 32.00
CA LYS A 150 -14.66 20.41 32.16
C LYS A 150 -13.87 19.91 30.94
N PRO A 151 -13.09 20.78 30.29
CA PRO A 151 -12.48 20.44 29.00
C PRO A 151 -11.38 19.38 29.09
N TRP A 152 -10.74 19.22 30.26
CA TRP A 152 -9.79 18.13 30.50
C TRP A 152 -10.46 16.77 30.68
N ASN A 153 -11.72 16.70 31.13
CA ASN A 153 -12.47 15.44 31.19
C ASN A 153 -12.77 14.99 29.77
N LEU A 154 -13.35 15.87 28.97
CA LEU A 154 -13.65 15.61 27.57
C LEU A 154 -12.40 15.20 26.78
N LEU A 155 -11.26 15.90 26.97
CA LEU A 155 -10.01 15.50 26.33
C LEU A 155 -9.54 14.11 26.79
N ASN A 156 -9.61 13.81 28.10
CA ASN A 156 -9.25 12.49 28.63
C ASN A 156 -10.15 11.37 28.09
N GLU A 157 -11.45 11.61 27.97
CA GLU A 157 -12.40 10.65 27.40
C GLU A 157 -12.08 10.37 25.93
N ILE A 158 -11.78 11.40 25.15
CA ILE A 158 -11.44 11.23 23.74
C ILE A 158 -10.08 10.52 23.58
N LEU A 159 -9.09 10.83 24.43
CA LEU A 159 -7.80 10.12 24.45
C LEU A 159 -7.99 8.64 24.81
N ALA A 160 -8.86 8.33 25.78
CA ALA A 160 -9.19 6.96 26.14
C ALA A 160 -9.92 6.22 25.01
N ALA A 161 -10.90 6.86 24.37
CA ALA A 161 -11.62 6.31 23.21
C ALA A 161 -10.67 6.05 22.02
N ALA A 162 -9.63 6.87 21.87
CA ALA A 162 -8.56 6.68 20.89
C ALA A 162 -7.57 5.55 21.24
N SER A 163 -7.77 4.84 22.36
CA SER A 163 -6.82 3.84 22.89
C SER A 163 -5.40 4.41 23.06
N LEU A 164 -5.29 5.70 23.38
CA LEU A 164 -4.06 6.33 23.78
C LEU A 164 -3.96 6.21 25.30
N SER A 165 -2.87 5.63 25.80
CA SER A 165 -2.54 5.55 27.24
C SER A 165 -2.08 6.91 27.78
N LEU A 166 -2.76 7.98 27.38
CA LEU A 166 -2.42 9.36 27.66
C LEU A 166 -3.56 10.03 28.41
N ARG A 167 -3.21 10.82 29.42
CA ARG A 167 -4.14 11.72 30.10
C ARG A 167 -3.55 13.11 30.23
N VAL A 168 -4.41 14.12 30.31
CA VAL A 168 -4.02 15.48 30.67
C VAL A 168 -4.28 15.76 32.14
N SER A 169 -3.35 16.49 32.75
CA SER A 169 -3.49 17.00 34.12
C SER A 169 -4.38 18.25 34.14
N PRO A 170 -5.45 18.32 34.96
CA PRO A 170 -6.22 19.54 35.13
C PRO A 170 -5.40 20.63 35.85
N PRO A 171 -5.77 21.91 35.72
CA PRO A 171 -5.26 22.95 36.61
C PRO A 171 -5.62 22.66 38.07
N ASP A 172 -4.74 23.03 38.99
CA ASP A 172 -5.07 23.01 40.42
C ASP A 172 -6.25 23.93 40.71
N ARG A 173 -7.09 23.54 41.67
CA ARG A 173 -8.27 24.31 42.05
C ARG A 173 -7.85 25.70 42.55
N ILE A 174 -8.23 26.75 41.83
CA ILE A 174 -7.85 28.12 42.16
C ILE A 174 -8.72 28.58 43.34
N THR A 175 -8.06 28.93 44.44
CA THR A 175 -8.72 29.55 45.59
C THR A 175 -8.39 31.04 45.59
N PRO A 176 -9.38 31.95 45.75
CA PRO A 176 -9.09 33.38 45.87
C PRO A 176 -8.44 33.65 47.24
N SER A 177 -7.13 33.42 47.33
CA SER A 177 -6.31 33.68 48.52
C SER A 177 -5.08 34.47 48.12
N VAL A 178 -4.78 35.50 48.90
CA VAL A 178 -3.59 36.36 48.74
C VAL A 178 -2.27 35.57 48.92
N PHE A 179 -2.36 34.36 49.49
CA PHE A 179 -1.23 33.45 49.71
C PHE A 179 -1.16 32.31 48.68
N SER A 180 -2.06 32.28 47.68
CA SER A 180 -2.05 31.23 46.66
C SER A 180 -1.05 31.56 45.53
N ASN A 181 -0.24 30.57 45.12
CA ASN A 181 0.64 30.66 43.95
C ASN A 181 -0.10 30.27 42.65
N SER A 182 -1.42 30.43 42.60
CA SER A 182 -2.32 29.94 41.53
C SER A 182 -2.29 30.78 40.25
N ASN A 183 -1.20 31.49 39.98
CA ASN A 183 -1.12 32.48 38.91
C ASN A 183 -0.66 31.88 37.57
N TYR A 184 -0.28 30.60 37.55
CA TYR A 184 0.17 29.92 36.34
C TYR A 184 -0.30 28.45 36.31
N TYR A 185 -0.47 27.93 35.10
CA TYR A 185 -0.76 26.54 34.80
C TYR A 185 0.18 26.06 33.71
N GLN A 186 0.69 24.85 33.85
CA GLN A 186 1.46 24.18 32.82
C GLN A 186 0.69 22.96 32.33
N LEU A 187 0.41 22.91 31.03
CA LEU A 187 -0.21 21.75 30.42
C LEU A 187 0.78 20.59 30.42
N LYS A 188 0.39 19.49 31.04
CA LYS A 188 1.15 18.26 31.08
C LYS A 188 0.30 17.08 30.66
N PHE A 189 0.92 16.21 29.86
CA PHE A 189 0.42 14.89 29.53
C PHE A 189 1.07 13.86 30.44
N ILE A 190 0.29 12.86 30.82
CA ILE A 190 0.65 11.74 31.67
C ILE A 190 0.55 10.49 30.80
N ASP A 191 1.67 9.81 30.58
CA ASP A 191 1.66 8.45 30.01
C ASP A 191 1.33 7.47 31.14
N GLU A 192 0.18 6.81 31.06
CA GLU A 192 -0.31 5.90 32.10
C GLU A 192 0.55 4.62 32.21
N GLN A 193 1.24 4.22 31.14
CA GLN A 193 2.12 3.05 31.14
C GLN A 193 3.45 3.37 31.80
N ARG A 194 4.05 4.52 31.46
CA ARG A 194 5.35 4.95 31.98
C ARG A 194 5.25 5.70 33.31
N ARG A 195 4.05 6.14 33.69
CA ARG A 195 3.78 7.04 34.82
C ARG A 195 4.67 8.28 34.77
N ALA A 196 4.87 8.82 33.58
CA ALA A 196 5.74 9.95 33.32
C ALA A 196 4.93 11.16 32.85
N GLU A 197 5.24 12.33 33.39
CA GLU A 197 4.69 13.61 32.95
C GLU A 197 5.60 14.27 31.93
N PHE A 198 5.03 14.83 30.87
CA PHE A 198 5.76 15.55 29.84
C PHE A 198 4.90 16.65 29.21
N PRO A 199 5.52 17.71 28.65
CA PRO A 199 4.79 18.79 28.00
C PRO A 199 4.28 18.35 26.61
N PHE A 200 3.44 19.17 25.96
CA PHE A 200 2.91 18.89 24.62
C PHE A 200 4.02 18.57 23.59
N GLU A 201 5.18 19.21 23.70
CA GLU A 201 6.35 18.97 22.85
C GLU A 201 6.90 17.54 22.96
N GLY A 202 6.67 16.87 24.10
CA GLY A 202 7.07 15.49 24.35
C GLY A 202 6.18 14.44 23.69
N LEU A 203 5.01 14.83 23.15
CA LEU A 203 4.15 13.93 22.39
C LEU A 203 4.84 13.50 21.08
N SER A 204 4.63 12.25 20.68
CA SER A 204 5.02 11.77 19.36
C SER A 204 4.33 12.57 18.25
N SER A 205 4.88 12.53 17.03
CA SER A 205 4.26 13.17 15.86
C SER A 205 2.79 12.74 15.67
N GLY A 206 2.49 11.46 15.87
CA GLY A 206 1.14 10.93 15.75
C GLY A 206 0.18 11.34 16.87
N GLU A 207 0.67 11.44 18.10
CA GLU A 207 -0.15 11.94 19.21
C GLU A 207 -0.43 13.43 19.06
N LYS A 208 0.55 14.23 18.60
CA LYS A 208 0.35 15.66 18.31
C LYS A 208 -0.70 15.86 17.24
N VAL A 209 -0.68 15.03 16.19
CA VAL A 209 -1.72 14.94 15.18
C VAL A 209 -3.05 14.68 15.89
N ILE A 210 -3.28 13.53 16.53
CA ILE A 210 -4.59 13.23 17.16
C ILE A 210 -5.09 14.33 18.12
N VAL A 211 -4.22 14.80 19.03
CA VAL A 211 -4.58 15.86 19.98
C VAL A 211 -4.97 17.13 19.23
N SER A 212 -4.21 17.54 18.21
CA SER A 212 -4.54 18.72 17.42
C SER A 212 -5.93 18.64 16.77
N THR A 213 -6.46 17.45 16.44
CA THR A 213 -7.74 17.31 15.69
C THR A 213 -8.86 17.62 16.65
N ILE A 214 -8.72 17.07 17.85
CA ILE A 214 -9.64 17.22 18.97
C ILE A 214 -9.68 18.69 19.39
N MET A 215 -8.50 19.28 19.57
CA MET A 215 -8.31 20.68 19.93
C MET A 215 -9.04 21.63 18.99
N TRP A 216 -8.85 21.43 17.70
CA TRP A 216 -9.46 22.29 16.70
C TRP A 216 -10.99 22.19 16.66
N ARG A 217 -11.53 20.99 16.89
CA ARG A 217 -12.98 20.79 16.98
C ARG A 217 -13.58 21.49 18.19
N LEU A 218 -12.94 21.43 19.35
CA LEU A 218 -13.39 22.16 20.54
C LEU A 218 -13.47 23.67 20.28
N ALA A 219 -12.49 24.22 19.57
CA ALA A 219 -12.49 25.62 19.13
C ALA A 219 -13.57 25.93 18.07
N ALA A 220 -13.89 24.96 17.21
CA ALA A 220 -14.91 25.11 16.18
C ALA A 220 -16.33 25.16 16.76
N GLU A 221 -16.66 24.20 17.64
CA GLU A 221 -17.97 24.10 18.29
C GLU A 221 -18.29 25.37 19.09
N SER A 222 -17.28 25.97 19.72
CA SER A 222 -17.46 27.19 20.49
C SER A 222 -17.77 28.44 19.69
N THR A 223 -17.43 28.46 18.40
CA THR A 223 -17.72 29.59 17.50
C THR A 223 -19.03 29.41 16.73
N GLY A 224 -19.83 28.39 17.08
CA GLY A 224 -21.06 28.03 16.37
C GLY A 224 -20.81 27.48 14.96
N LYS A 225 -19.55 27.17 14.63
CA LYS A 225 -19.14 26.65 13.32
C LYS A 225 -18.97 25.14 13.43
N PHE A 226 -20.04 24.41 13.13
CA PHE A 226 -20.00 22.96 13.06
C PHE A 226 -19.49 22.53 11.69
N PHE A 227 -18.21 22.13 11.64
CA PHE A 227 -17.68 21.47 10.46
C PHE A 227 -18.37 20.13 10.28
N GLN A 228 -19.01 19.97 9.12
CA GLN A 228 -19.69 18.75 8.69
C GLN A 228 -18.76 17.89 7.82
N LEU A 229 -17.67 18.49 7.31
CA LEU A 229 -16.68 17.84 6.46
C LEU A 229 -15.24 18.17 6.90
N LEU A 230 -14.44 17.12 7.05
CA LEU A 230 -13.00 17.17 7.36
C LEU A 230 -12.22 16.66 6.14
N LEU A 231 -11.36 17.50 5.56
CA LEU A 231 -10.45 17.16 4.46
C LEU A 231 -9.03 17.07 5.00
N LEU A 232 -8.41 15.89 4.90
CA LEU A 232 -7.07 15.63 5.42
C LEU A 232 -6.15 15.22 4.29
N ASP A 233 -5.11 16.00 4.04
CA ASP A 233 -4.13 15.70 3.00
C ASP A 233 -2.90 14.99 3.61
N GLU A 234 -2.74 13.70 3.30
CA GLU A 234 -1.67 12.82 3.80
C GLU A 234 -1.38 12.95 5.31
N PRO A 235 -2.40 12.85 6.20
CA PRO A 235 -2.21 13.03 7.64
C PRO A 235 -1.34 11.93 8.28
N ASP A 236 -1.07 10.86 7.53
CA ASP A 236 -0.37 9.66 7.94
C ASP A 236 1.07 9.55 7.41
N ALA A 237 1.54 10.52 6.60
CA ALA A 237 2.84 10.47 5.92
C ALA A 237 4.05 10.21 6.84
N HIS A 238 3.95 10.59 8.12
CA HIS A 238 5.01 10.41 9.13
C HIS A 238 4.60 9.48 10.28
N LEU A 239 3.49 8.76 10.15
CA LEU A 239 3.00 7.87 11.19
C LEU A 239 3.58 6.47 11.04
N HIS A 240 4.14 5.96 12.14
CA HIS A 240 4.43 4.54 12.25
C HIS A 240 3.13 3.71 12.09
N PRO A 241 3.16 2.49 11.51
CA PRO A 241 1.98 1.65 11.32
C PRO A 241 1.02 1.53 12.52
N SER A 242 1.57 1.35 13.72
CA SER A 242 0.78 1.28 14.95
C SER A 242 0.03 2.58 15.26
N MET A 243 0.58 3.73 14.87
CA MET A 243 -0.06 5.04 15.03
C MET A 243 -1.08 5.30 13.93
N ALA A 244 -0.82 4.88 12.69
CA ALA A 244 -1.81 4.95 11.61
C ALA A 244 -3.10 4.19 11.98
N LYS A 245 -2.98 3.01 12.58
CA LYS A 245 -4.13 2.24 13.10
C LYS A 245 -4.93 3.03 14.15
N ARG A 246 -4.24 3.64 15.12
CA ARG A 246 -4.89 4.44 16.17
C ARG A 246 -5.56 5.68 15.58
N PHE A 247 -4.87 6.37 14.67
CA PHE A 247 -5.38 7.53 13.98
C PHE A 247 -6.68 7.22 13.22
N LEU A 248 -6.70 6.14 12.43
CA LEU A 248 -7.91 5.67 11.75
C LEU A 248 -9.06 5.36 12.74
N ALA A 249 -8.75 4.74 13.88
CA ALA A 249 -9.75 4.47 14.91
C ALA A 249 -10.32 5.77 15.53
N VAL A 250 -9.50 6.81 15.67
CA VAL A 250 -9.99 8.14 16.10
C VAL A 250 -10.92 8.72 15.03
N ILE A 251 -10.50 8.73 13.76
CA ILE A 251 -11.33 9.22 12.67
C ILE A 251 -12.70 8.51 12.66
N GLU A 252 -12.70 7.18 12.70
CA GLU A 252 -13.92 6.40 12.61
C GLU A 252 -14.81 6.53 13.85
N ASN A 253 -14.27 6.30 15.05
CA ASN A 253 -15.10 6.22 16.25
C ASN A 253 -15.46 7.60 16.80
N VAL A 254 -14.54 8.57 16.71
CA VAL A 254 -14.68 9.88 17.35
C VAL A 254 -15.28 10.92 16.42
N PHE A 255 -14.86 10.98 15.15
CA PHE A 255 -15.37 11.96 14.19
C PHE A 255 -16.61 11.45 13.46
N VAL A 256 -16.55 10.25 12.89
CA VAL A 256 -17.64 9.70 12.08
C VAL A 256 -18.79 9.18 12.96
N LYS A 257 -18.55 8.17 13.80
CA LYS A 257 -19.63 7.49 14.55
C LYS A 257 -20.20 8.32 15.68
N ALA A 258 -19.35 8.83 16.58
CA ALA A 258 -19.83 9.56 17.76
C ALA A 258 -20.37 10.97 17.42
N ARG A 259 -19.91 11.57 16.31
CA ARG A 259 -20.17 13.00 16.02
C ARG A 259 -20.70 13.31 14.62
N GLY A 260 -20.86 12.32 13.75
CA GLY A 260 -21.50 12.49 12.44
C GLY A 260 -20.73 13.38 11.46
N VAL A 261 -19.41 13.52 11.63
CA VAL A 261 -18.57 14.33 10.74
C VAL A 261 -18.15 13.48 9.53
N ALA A 262 -18.36 13.98 8.32
CA ALA A 262 -17.82 13.34 7.11
C ALA A 262 -16.32 13.61 7.02
N VAL A 263 -15.54 12.58 6.69
CA VAL A 263 -14.08 12.70 6.58
C VAL A 263 -13.63 12.20 5.21
N ILE A 264 -12.82 13.01 4.52
CA ILE A 264 -12.11 12.63 3.29
C ILE A 264 -10.62 12.77 3.58
N MET A 265 -9.89 11.70 3.32
CA MET A 265 -8.46 11.62 3.56
C MET A 265 -7.75 11.15 2.30
N THR A 266 -6.63 11.78 1.94
CA THR A 266 -5.70 11.28 0.93
C THR A 266 -4.54 10.55 1.61
N THR A 267 -3.98 9.54 0.95
CA THR A 267 -2.82 8.81 1.48
C THR A 267 -2.04 8.16 0.35
N HIS A 268 -0.72 8.14 0.50
CA HIS A 268 0.20 7.30 -0.28
C HIS A 268 0.73 6.11 0.52
N SER A 269 0.24 5.88 1.74
CA SER A 269 0.71 4.83 2.65
C SER A 269 0.00 3.49 2.38
N PRO A 270 0.73 2.44 1.94
CA PRO A 270 0.16 1.10 1.83
C PRO A 270 -0.37 0.60 3.18
N THR A 271 0.29 0.99 4.28
CA THR A 271 -0.12 0.58 5.62
C THR A 271 -1.49 1.12 5.99
N THR A 272 -1.76 2.37 5.65
CA THR A 272 -3.06 3.01 5.94
C THR A 272 -4.17 2.38 5.12
N VAL A 273 -3.91 2.11 3.82
CA VAL A 273 -4.86 1.37 2.97
C VAL A 273 -5.14 -0.03 3.50
N ALA A 274 -4.12 -0.74 3.97
CA ALA A 274 -4.29 -2.08 4.55
C ALA A 274 -5.19 -2.07 5.81
N LEU A 275 -5.07 -1.02 6.64
CA LEU A 275 -5.78 -0.87 7.90
C LEU A 275 -7.18 -0.23 7.75
N ALA A 276 -7.44 0.48 6.66
CA ALA A 276 -8.70 1.19 6.44
C ALA A 276 -9.88 0.22 6.17
N PRO A 277 -11.12 0.61 6.50
CA PRO A 277 -12.32 -0.11 6.09
C PRO A 277 -12.45 -0.14 4.56
N GLU A 278 -12.82 -1.29 3.98
CA GLU A 278 -12.82 -1.48 2.53
C GLU A 278 -13.84 -0.57 1.82
N GLU A 279 -14.97 -0.32 2.47
CA GLU A 279 -16.01 0.59 1.98
C GLU A 279 -15.57 2.05 1.83
N SER A 280 -14.43 2.41 2.45
CA SER A 280 -13.88 3.77 2.48
C SER A 280 -12.76 4.02 1.46
N LEU A 281 -12.41 3.01 0.64
CA LEU A 281 -11.28 3.08 -0.29
C LEU A 281 -11.69 3.56 -1.69
N PHE A 282 -10.97 4.58 -2.16
CA PHE A 282 -11.12 5.14 -3.50
C PHE A 282 -9.74 5.39 -4.12
N ILE A 283 -9.60 5.09 -5.41
CA ILE A 283 -8.40 5.41 -6.20
C ILE A 283 -8.68 6.65 -7.04
N LEU A 284 -7.70 7.54 -7.08
CA LEU A 284 -7.70 8.72 -7.93
C LEU A 284 -6.62 8.59 -9.01
N GLU A 285 -7.03 8.54 -10.28
CA GLU A 285 -6.10 8.38 -11.41
C GLU A 285 -6.06 9.61 -12.31
N ARG A 286 -4.84 9.95 -12.78
CA ARG A 286 -4.61 11.12 -13.64
C ARG A 286 -5.30 10.99 -15.00
N HIS A 287 -5.40 9.78 -15.54
CA HIS A 287 -6.01 9.52 -16.86
C HIS A 287 -7.54 9.44 -16.82
N ALA A 288 -8.14 9.30 -15.63
CA ALA A 288 -9.59 9.24 -15.42
C ALA A 288 -10.22 10.63 -15.14
N GLY A 289 -9.53 11.72 -15.50
CA GLY A 289 -10.05 13.08 -15.31
C GLY A 289 -10.14 13.55 -13.86
N GLY A 290 -9.50 12.84 -12.91
CA GLY A 290 -9.51 13.21 -11.49
C GLY A 290 -10.81 12.87 -10.75
N ILE A 291 -11.59 11.90 -11.24
CA ILE A 291 -12.78 11.38 -10.54
C ILE A 291 -12.36 10.17 -9.70
N PRO A 292 -12.57 10.16 -8.37
CA PRO A 292 -12.29 8.99 -7.53
C PRO A 292 -13.18 7.81 -7.90
N ARG A 293 -12.60 6.62 -8.06
CA ARG A 293 -13.32 5.35 -8.26
C ARG A 293 -13.22 4.50 -7.01
N LYS A 294 -14.32 3.87 -6.60
CA LYS A 294 -14.31 2.89 -5.50
C LYS A 294 -13.38 1.72 -5.84
N SER A 295 -12.56 1.31 -4.88
CA SER A 295 -11.56 0.25 -5.04
C SER A 295 -11.70 -0.78 -3.93
N GLY A 296 -11.38 -2.04 -4.25
CA GLY A 296 -11.10 -3.05 -3.23
C GLY A 296 -9.74 -2.80 -2.56
N LYS A 297 -9.50 -3.44 -1.41
CA LYS A 297 -8.26 -3.24 -0.64
C LYS A 297 -7.01 -3.70 -1.38
N ASP A 298 -7.05 -4.88 -2.00
CA ASP A 298 -5.90 -5.45 -2.72
C ASP A 298 -5.52 -4.62 -3.96
N GLU A 299 -6.52 -4.12 -4.70
CA GLU A 299 -6.32 -3.22 -5.84
C GLU A 299 -5.63 -1.92 -5.39
N ALA A 300 -6.15 -1.25 -4.35
CA ALA A 300 -5.57 -0.02 -3.81
C ALA A 300 -4.13 -0.24 -3.30
N LEU A 301 -3.85 -1.38 -2.65
CA LEU A 301 -2.50 -1.74 -2.23
C LEU A 301 -1.58 -1.96 -3.41
N TYR A 302 -2.03 -2.63 -4.48
CA TYR A 302 -1.23 -2.82 -5.68
C TYR A 302 -0.81 -1.50 -6.32
N HIS A 303 -1.73 -0.53 -6.44
CA HIS A 303 -1.43 0.79 -6.98
C HIS A 303 -0.38 1.56 -6.16
N LEU A 304 -0.31 1.35 -4.85
CA LEU A 304 0.69 1.97 -3.98
C LEU A 304 2.00 1.17 -3.86
N THR A 305 2.00 -0.10 -4.28
CA THR A 305 3.13 -1.03 -4.11
C THR A 305 3.66 -1.55 -5.43
N THR A 306 3.38 -0.87 -6.56
CA THR A 306 3.93 -1.21 -7.87
C THR A 306 5.43 -1.47 -7.78
N GLY A 307 5.84 -2.74 -7.97
CA GLY A 307 7.22 -3.22 -7.81
C GLY A 307 7.47 -4.17 -6.63
N VAL A 308 6.51 -4.34 -5.70
CA VAL A 308 6.63 -5.24 -4.53
C VAL A 308 5.32 -6.04 -4.32
N PRO A 309 5.13 -7.19 -5.01
CA PRO A 309 3.87 -7.95 -5.03
C PRO A 309 3.46 -8.63 -3.71
N ALA A 310 4.30 -8.62 -2.68
CA ALA A 310 4.14 -9.46 -1.48
C ALA A 310 3.07 -9.00 -0.46
N LEU A 311 2.41 -7.86 -0.70
CA LEU A 311 1.52 -7.16 0.24
C LEU A 311 0.02 -7.42 0.00
N SER A 312 -0.41 -8.66 -0.28
CA SER A 312 -1.84 -9.01 -0.18
C SER A 312 -2.21 -9.37 1.27
N VAL A 313 -3.30 -8.80 1.79
CA VAL A 313 -3.73 -8.85 3.21
C VAL A 313 -4.60 -10.07 3.52
N ALA A 314 -5.28 -10.66 2.53
CA ALA A 314 -6.11 -11.85 2.71
C ALA A 314 -5.32 -13.13 2.40
N HIS A 315 -5.21 -14.04 3.37
CA HIS A 315 -4.52 -15.32 3.18
C HIS A 315 -5.19 -16.22 2.13
N GLU A 316 -6.51 -16.10 1.98
CA GLU A 316 -7.34 -16.86 1.03
C GLU A 316 -7.12 -16.46 -0.44
N HIS A 317 -6.52 -15.29 -0.64
CA HIS A 317 -6.21 -14.70 -1.93
C HIS A 317 -4.75 -14.96 -2.32
N ARG A 318 -4.06 -15.85 -1.60
CA ARG A 318 -2.67 -16.22 -1.87
C ARG A 318 -2.54 -17.73 -2.03
N ARG A 319 -2.20 -18.17 -3.23
CA ARG A 319 -1.88 -19.57 -3.53
C ARG A 319 -0.37 -19.75 -3.35
N GLN A 320 0.03 -20.61 -2.42
CA GLN A 320 1.43 -20.97 -2.22
C GLN A 320 1.76 -22.14 -3.13
N VAL A 321 2.64 -21.92 -4.10
CA VAL A 321 3.02 -22.89 -5.12
C VAL A 321 4.45 -23.32 -4.88
N PHE A 322 4.64 -24.52 -4.34
CA PHE A 322 5.96 -25.10 -4.11
C PHE A 322 6.54 -25.64 -5.42
N VAL A 323 7.80 -25.33 -5.68
CA VAL A 323 8.53 -25.69 -6.91
C VAL A 323 9.87 -26.32 -6.56
N GLU A 324 10.47 -27.09 -7.46
CA GLU A 324 11.63 -27.95 -7.12
C GLU A 324 12.91 -27.15 -6.88
N SER A 325 13.09 -26.02 -7.56
CA SER A 325 14.32 -25.22 -7.48
C SER A 325 14.08 -23.70 -7.50
N GLU A 326 15.11 -22.92 -7.15
CA GLU A 326 15.09 -21.46 -7.31
C GLU A 326 14.92 -21.03 -8.78
N HIS A 327 15.46 -21.79 -9.73
CA HIS A 327 15.32 -21.50 -11.15
C HIS A 327 13.89 -21.71 -11.64
N ASP A 328 13.20 -22.72 -11.12
CA ASP A 328 11.80 -22.98 -11.42
C ASP A 328 10.92 -21.84 -10.92
N ALA A 329 11.17 -21.39 -9.68
CA ALA A 329 10.44 -20.27 -9.08
C ALA A 329 10.55 -19.03 -9.96
N GLN A 330 11.78 -18.68 -10.37
CA GLN A 330 12.06 -17.55 -11.24
C GLN A 330 11.39 -17.70 -12.62
N PHE A 331 11.38 -18.90 -13.19
CA PHE A 331 10.76 -19.15 -14.49
C PHE A 331 9.23 -18.98 -14.44
N TYR A 332 8.56 -19.64 -13.49
CA TYR A 332 7.10 -19.54 -13.37
C TYR A 332 6.63 -18.16 -12.93
N GLU A 333 7.39 -17.47 -12.08
CA GLU A 333 7.10 -16.09 -11.68
C GLU A 333 7.13 -15.15 -12.89
N GLN A 334 8.06 -15.33 -13.82
CA GLN A 334 8.11 -14.57 -15.06
C GLN A 334 6.93 -14.88 -15.99
N VAL A 335 6.57 -16.15 -16.17
CA VAL A 335 5.38 -16.53 -16.96
C VAL A 335 4.12 -15.91 -16.36
N TYR A 336 3.96 -15.98 -15.04
CA TYR A 336 2.83 -15.43 -14.32
C TYR A 336 2.75 -13.91 -14.46
N HIS A 337 3.86 -13.20 -14.25
CA HIS A 337 3.88 -11.74 -14.36
C HIS A 337 3.67 -11.24 -15.80
N ALA A 338 4.18 -11.97 -16.79
CA ALA A 338 4.05 -11.60 -18.20
C ALA A 338 2.60 -11.71 -18.73
N HIS A 339 1.75 -12.51 -18.09
CA HIS A 339 0.35 -12.76 -18.51
C HIS A 339 -0.66 -12.46 -17.41
N ARG A 340 -0.33 -11.56 -16.47
CA ARG A 340 -1.14 -11.32 -15.27
C ARG A 340 -2.58 -10.87 -15.59
N GLU A 341 -2.81 -10.25 -16.74
CA GLU A 341 -4.14 -9.86 -17.23
C GLU A 341 -5.08 -11.04 -17.49
N LYS A 342 -4.53 -12.26 -17.66
CA LYS A 342 -5.31 -13.50 -17.81
C LYS A 342 -5.68 -14.13 -16.47
N PHE A 343 -5.10 -13.67 -15.38
CA PHE A 343 -5.30 -14.18 -14.03
C PHE A 343 -6.33 -13.33 -13.26
N ILE A 344 -7.02 -13.95 -12.31
CA ILE A 344 -7.95 -13.27 -11.39
C ILE A 344 -7.16 -12.30 -10.51
N SER A 345 -7.45 -11.00 -10.56
CA SER A 345 -6.70 -9.94 -9.88
C SER A 345 -6.59 -10.12 -8.37
N GLU A 346 -7.64 -10.66 -7.78
CA GLU A 346 -7.83 -10.89 -6.36
C GLU A 346 -7.00 -12.06 -5.87
N ILE A 347 -6.56 -12.98 -6.74
CA ILE A 347 -5.82 -14.18 -6.33
C ILE A 347 -4.37 -14.10 -6.82
N SER A 348 -3.43 -14.08 -5.90
CA SER A 348 -1.99 -14.10 -6.18
C SER A 348 -1.42 -15.52 -6.16
N LEU A 349 -0.55 -15.84 -7.11
CA LEU A 349 0.33 -17.02 -7.04
C LEU A 349 1.69 -16.61 -6.46
N GLN A 350 2.15 -17.32 -5.44
CA GLN A 350 3.48 -17.16 -4.85
C GLN A 350 4.29 -18.45 -5.04
N PHE A 351 5.40 -18.37 -5.77
CA PHE A 351 6.27 -19.52 -6.01
C PHE A 351 7.33 -19.65 -4.91
N ILE A 352 7.46 -20.83 -4.32
CA ILE A 352 8.33 -21.09 -3.17
C ILE A 352 9.24 -22.29 -3.51
N PRO A 353 10.56 -22.08 -3.68
CA PRO A 353 11.47 -23.19 -3.94
C PRO A 353 11.62 -24.07 -2.70
N VAL A 354 11.59 -25.40 -2.89
CA VAL A 354 12.08 -26.32 -1.88
C VAL A 354 13.62 -26.32 -1.91
N GLY A 355 14.28 -26.07 -0.77
CA GLY A 355 15.75 -25.88 -0.69
C GLY A 355 16.59 -27.08 -1.17
N HIS A 356 17.91 -27.12 -0.94
CA HIS A 356 18.82 -28.13 -1.50
C HIS A 356 19.29 -29.23 -0.52
N GLU A 357 18.38 -29.89 0.22
CA GLU A 357 18.75 -31.07 1.05
C GLU A 357 18.67 -32.38 0.27
N LYS A 358 19.42 -33.41 0.72
CA LYS A 358 19.53 -34.74 0.09
C LYS A 358 18.15 -35.42 -0.06
N GLY A 359 17.62 -35.42 -1.28
CA GLY A 359 16.34 -36.01 -1.68
C GLY A 359 15.85 -35.36 -2.98
N GLY A 360 15.05 -36.06 -3.80
CA GLY A 360 14.54 -35.52 -5.06
C GLY A 360 13.61 -34.30 -4.84
N GLY A 361 13.75 -33.25 -5.66
CA GLY A 361 12.96 -32.02 -5.57
C GLY A 361 11.45 -32.27 -5.56
N CYS A 362 10.98 -33.06 -6.53
CA CYS A 362 9.58 -33.49 -6.61
C CYS A 362 9.03 -34.16 -5.33
N GLU A 363 9.77 -35.11 -4.72
CA GLU A 363 9.29 -35.80 -3.51
C GLU A 363 9.04 -34.84 -2.35
N ARG A 364 9.89 -33.81 -2.26
CA ARG A 364 9.79 -32.77 -1.23
C ARG A 364 8.64 -31.82 -1.49
N VAL A 365 8.40 -31.43 -2.74
CA VAL A 365 7.20 -30.67 -3.13
C VAL A 365 5.95 -31.43 -2.70
N ARG A 366 5.84 -32.72 -3.05
CA ARG A 366 4.70 -33.57 -2.66
C ARG A 366 4.55 -33.64 -1.13
N TYR A 367 5.63 -33.93 -0.42
CA TYR A 367 5.63 -34.03 1.03
C TYR A 367 5.14 -32.74 1.71
N LEU A 368 5.63 -31.57 1.29
CA LEU A 368 5.22 -30.30 1.86
C LEU A 368 3.75 -29.97 1.56
N VAL A 369 3.33 -30.16 0.31
CA VAL A 369 1.94 -29.88 -0.10
C VAL A 369 0.97 -30.76 0.67
N GLU A 370 1.26 -32.06 0.80
CA GLU A 370 0.41 -32.98 1.56
C GLU A 370 0.36 -32.64 3.04
N ASN A 371 1.49 -32.32 3.67
CA ASN A 371 1.53 -32.01 5.10
C ASN A 371 0.85 -30.68 5.42
N LEU A 372 1.06 -29.65 4.59
CA LEU A 372 0.41 -28.35 4.78
C LEU A 372 -1.10 -28.45 4.50
N ALA A 373 -1.51 -29.23 3.51
CA ALA A 373 -2.92 -29.51 3.27
C ALA A 373 -3.56 -30.25 4.47
N LYS A 374 -2.90 -31.30 5.00
CA LYS A 374 -3.34 -32.03 6.20
C LYS A 374 -3.37 -31.16 7.46
N ALA A 375 -2.46 -30.18 7.57
CA ALA A 375 -2.41 -29.21 8.65
C ALA A 375 -3.49 -28.11 8.55
N GLY A 376 -4.34 -28.15 7.52
CA GLY A 376 -5.46 -27.24 7.36
C GLY A 376 -5.20 -26.01 6.50
N ASN A 377 -4.15 -26.00 5.67
CA ASN A 377 -3.94 -24.93 4.69
C ASN A 377 -4.52 -25.35 3.31
N PRO A 378 -5.70 -24.84 2.92
CA PRO A 378 -6.34 -25.25 1.68
C PRO A 378 -5.73 -24.60 0.43
N TRP A 379 -4.84 -23.61 0.57
CA TRP A 379 -4.32 -22.80 -0.53
C TRP A 379 -2.88 -23.14 -0.93
N VAL A 380 -2.45 -24.36 -0.66
CA VAL A 380 -1.11 -24.87 -0.99
C VAL A 380 -1.16 -25.83 -2.17
N TYR A 381 -0.23 -25.64 -3.10
CA TYR A 381 -0.09 -26.37 -4.35
C TYR A 381 1.38 -26.69 -4.63
N GLY A 382 1.61 -27.67 -5.49
CA GLY A 382 2.94 -28.04 -5.97
C GLY A 382 2.99 -28.01 -7.49
N LEU A 383 4.11 -27.58 -8.05
CA LEU A 383 4.49 -27.77 -9.44
C LEU A 383 5.73 -28.66 -9.47
N ILE A 384 5.64 -29.73 -10.25
CA ILE A 384 6.73 -30.70 -10.42
C ILE A 384 6.99 -30.95 -11.90
N ASP A 385 8.21 -31.35 -12.19
CA ASP A 385 8.64 -31.70 -13.55
C ASP A 385 7.98 -32.99 -14.04
N ARG A 386 7.95 -33.16 -15.37
CA ARG A 386 7.34 -34.33 -16.02
C ARG A 386 8.33 -35.49 -16.08
N ASP A 387 8.71 -36.02 -14.92
CA ASP A 387 9.50 -37.24 -14.86
C ASP A 387 8.63 -38.48 -15.13
N ILE A 388 9.22 -39.49 -15.79
CA ILE A 388 8.55 -40.68 -16.38
C ILE A 388 7.70 -41.50 -15.39
N ALA A 389 7.90 -41.34 -14.08
CA ALA A 389 7.20 -42.08 -13.03
C ALA A 389 6.15 -41.27 -12.23
N GLN A 390 5.84 -40.04 -12.64
CA GLN A 390 5.03 -39.10 -11.85
C GLN A 390 3.57 -39.07 -12.30
N SER A 391 2.63 -39.12 -11.35
CA SER A 391 1.22 -38.74 -11.58
C SER A 391 0.90 -37.44 -10.84
N GLY A 392 0.20 -36.53 -11.50
CA GLY A 392 -0.32 -35.32 -10.88
C GLY A 392 -1.47 -35.64 -9.94
N THR A 393 -1.61 -34.89 -8.86
CA THR A 393 -2.78 -34.89 -7.99
C THR A 393 -3.60 -33.61 -8.20
N GLU A 394 -4.69 -33.46 -7.45
CA GLU A 394 -5.48 -32.23 -7.46
C GLU A 394 -4.63 -31.01 -7.04
N ARG A 395 -3.76 -31.18 -6.04
CA ARG A 395 -2.93 -30.12 -5.44
C ARG A 395 -1.49 -30.07 -5.97
N VAL A 396 -0.96 -31.17 -6.50
CA VAL A 396 0.38 -31.23 -7.11
C VAL A 396 0.23 -31.42 -8.61
N LYS A 397 0.49 -30.38 -9.40
CA LYS A 397 0.37 -30.38 -10.86
C LYS A 397 1.73 -30.64 -11.51
N ILE A 398 1.69 -31.29 -12.68
CA ILE A 398 2.87 -31.40 -13.54
C ILE A 398 2.98 -30.12 -14.35
N ALA A 399 4.16 -29.52 -14.40
CA ALA A 399 4.40 -28.25 -15.07
C ALA A 399 4.51 -28.42 -16.59
N GLY A 400 3.36 -28.35 -17.27
CA GLY A 400 3.29 -28.39 -18.72
C GLY A 400 3.63 -29.76 -19.32
N LEU A 401 4.06 -29.74 -20.59
CA LEU A 401 4.27 -30.91 -21.43
C LEU A 401 5.72 -31.39 -21.52
N LYS A 402 6.73 -30.55 -21.26
CA LYS A 402 8.16 -30.93 -21.41
C LYS A 402 8.73 -31.54 -20.13
N HIS A 403 9.86 -32.24 -20.23
CA HIS A 403 10.50 -32.96 -19.13
C HIS A 403 10.79 -32.05 -17.93
N SER A 404 11.48 -30.93 -18.14
CA SER A 404 11.75 -29.92 -17.10
C SER A 404 11.78 -28.50 -17.65
N ILE A 405 11.99 -27.50 -16.79
CA ILE A 405 12.11 -26.10 -17.19
C ILE A 405 13.24 -25.86 -18.21
N GLU A 406 14.34 -26.62 -18.16
CA GLU A 406 15.44 -26.47 -19.10
C GLU A 406 15.01 -26.78 -20.54
N ASN A 407 14.06 -27.69 -20.75
CA ASN A 407 13.51 -27.98 -22.07
C ASN A 407 12.68 -26.83 -22.64
N TYR A 408 12.11 -25.96 -21.79
CA TYR A 408 11.47 -24.73 -22.22
C TYR A 408 12.49 -23.63 -22.51
N LEU A 409 13.52 -23.50 -21.66
CA LEU A 409 14.60 -22.53 -21.88
C LEU A 409 15.44 -22.83 -23.12
N HIS A 410 15.62 -24.12 -23.43
CA HIS A 410 16.34 -24.61 -24.60
C HIS A 410 15.39 -25.06 -25.72
N ASP A 411 14.16 -24.55 -25.71
CA ASP A 411 13.23 -24.64 -26.83
C ASP A 411 13.86 -23.99 -28.09
N PRO A 412 13.72 -24.55 -29.30
CA PRO A 412 14.35 -24.01 -30.50
C PRO A 412 14.01 -22.53 -30.79
N ILE A 413 12.78 -22.11 -30.53
CA ILE A 413 12.35 -20.71 -30.74
C ILE A 413 12.90 -19.82 -29.64
N PHE A 414 12.83 -20.27 -28.38
CA PHE A 414 13.40 -19.53 -27.26
C PHE A 414 14.91 -19.32 -27.43
N LEU A 415 15.63 -20.37 -27.84
CA LEU A 415 17.04 -20.33 -28.18
C LEU A 415 17.31 -19.36 -29.34
N ALA A 416 16.54 -19.44 -30.42
CA ALA A 416 16.70 -18.54 -31.55
C ALA A 416 16.58 -17.08 -31.11
N VAL A 417 15.56 -16.72 -30.33
CA VAL A 417 15.39 -15.37 -29.77
C VAL A 417 16.58 -14.98 -28.92
N HIS A 418 17.03 -15.85 -28.01
CA HIS A 418 18.15 -15.56 -27.13
C HIS A 418 19.44 -15.28 -27.91
N LEU A 419 19.75 -16.14 -28.88
CA LEU A 419 20.92 -16.02 -29.75
C LEU A 419 20.86 -14.74 -30.59
N ARG A 420 19.69 -14.40 -31.13
CA ARG A 420 19.49 -13.19 -31.96
C ARG A 420 19.59 -11.91 -31.14
N ARG A 421 18.90 -11.86 -29.99
CA ARG A 421 18.81 -10.68 -29.12
C ARG A 421 20.18 -10.24 -28.61
N TRP A 422 21.04 -11.19 -28.28
CA TRP A 422 22.38 -10.92 -27.75
C TRP A 422 23.49 -11.06 -28.80
N ASN A 423 23.11 -11.27 -30.08
CA ASN A 423 24.03 -11.46 -31.19
C ASN A 423 25.11 -12.53 -30.92
N LEU A 424 24.70 -13.63 -30.27
CA LEU A 424 25.61 -14.67 -29.78
C LEU A 424 26.03 -15.65 -30.86
N TRP A 425 25.30 -15.76 -31.98
CA TRP A 425 25.62 -16.73 -33.02
C TRP A 425 25.69 -16.07 -34.39
N GLN A 426 26.85 -16.19 -35.05
CA GLN A 426 27.19 -15.49 -36.31
C GLN A 426 26.97 -16.36 -37.56
N ASP A 427 26.06 -17.32 -37.50
CA ASP A 427 25.74 -18.18 -38.63
C ASP A 427 24.94 -17.43 -39.71
N HIS A 428 25.33 -17.58 -40.98
CA HIS A 428 24.71 -16.85 -42.09
C HIS A 428 23.27 -17.32 -42.34
N ASN A 429 23.06 -18.63 -42.40
CA ASN A 429 21.75 -19.23 -42.65
C ASN A 429 20.77 -18.92 -41.51
N PHE A 430 21.24 -18.93 -40.26
CA PHE A 430 20.44 -18.51 -39.11
C PHE A 430 19.94 -17.07 -39.24
N ARG A 431 20.81 -16.14 -39.67
CA ARG A 431 20.44 -14.73 -39.84
C ARG A 431 19.49 -14.50 -41.01
N GLU A 432 19.60 -15.30 -42.06
CA GLU A 432 18.68 -15.27 -43.19
C GLU A 432 17.30 -15.81 -42.78
N LEU A 433 17.26 -16.94 -42.07
CA LEU A 433 16.02 -17.53 -41.54
C LEU A 433 15.36 -16.67 -40.45
N TYR A 434 16.14 -15.91 -39.69
CA TYR A 434 15.67 -15.04 -38.61
C TYR A 434 16.09 -13.58 -38.80
N ALA A 435 15.51 -12.96 -39.81
CA ALA A 435 15.82 -11.60 -40.21
C ALA A 435 15.13 -10.52 -39.34
N CYS A 436 13.93 -10.79 -38.80
CA CYS A 436 13.17 -9.80 -38.03
C CYS A 436 13.80 -9.51 -36.65
N PRO A 437 13.44 -8.36 -36.03
CA PRO A 437 13.80 -8.05 -34.65
C PRO A 437 13.28 -9.12 -33.67
N PRO A 438 13.96 -9.35 -32.53
CA PRO A 438 13.53 -10.35 -31.55
C PRO A 438 12.06 -10.26 -31.15
N GLY A 439 11.58 -9.05 -30.83
CA GLY A 439 10.19 -8.79 -30.41
C GLY A 439 9.11 -9.19 -31.43
N GLU A 440 9.48 -9.27 -32.71
CA GLU A 440 8.59 -9.49 -33.86
C GLU A 440 8.69 -10.93 -34.39
N ILE A 441 9.26 -11.86 -33.61
CA ILE A 441 9.43 -13.25 -34.05
C ILE A 441 8.10 -13.90 -34.47
N PHE A 442 7.01 -13.60 -33.77
CA PHE A 442 5.69 -14.16 -34.11
C PHE A 442 4.96 -13.41 -35.23
N ASP A 443 5.55 -12.34 -35.77
CA ASP A 443 5.05 -11.69 -37.00
C ASP A 443 5.53 -12.43 -38.26
N MET A 444 6.52 -13.33 -38.12
CA MET A 444 6.91 -14.26 -39.17
C MET A 444 5.78 -15.23 -39.50
N ASP A 445 5.66 -15.61 -40.77
CA ASP A 445 4.71 -16.63 -41.16
C ASP A 445 5.07 -18.00 -40.54
N ARG A 446 4.06 -18.84 -40.39
CA ARG A 446 4.20 -20.15 -39.73
C ARG A 446 5.21 -21.07 -40.42
N GLU A 447 5.34 -21.00 -41.75
CA GLU A 447 6.27 -21.84 -42.49
C GLU A 447 7.71 -21.43 -42.21
N SER A 448 8.00 -20.13 -42.19
CA SER A 448 9.32 -19.59 -41.83
C SER A 448 9.71 -19.91 -40.40
N LEU A 449 8.78 -19.79 -39.44
CA LEU A 449 9.02 -20.20 -38.05
C LEU A 449 9.28 -21.70 -37.91
N GLN A 450 8.55 -22.52 -38.67
CA GLN A 450 8.76 -23.97 -38.69
C GLN A 450 10.14 -24.33 -39.26
N LYS A 451 10.60 -23.64 -40.31
CA LYS A 451 11.95 -23.79 -40.88
C LYS A 451 13.03 -23.39 -39.88
N LEU A 452 12.86 -22.26 -39.18
CA LEU A 452 13.79 -21.82 -38.13
C LEU A 452 13.88 -22.85 -36.99
N CYS A 453 12.72 -23.35 -36.53
CA CYS A 453 12.66 -24.39 -35.51
C CYS A 453 13.37 -25.67 -35.95
N ALA A 454 13.11 -26.16 -37.16
CA ALA A 454 13.77 -27.33 -37.73
C ALA A 454 15.28 -27.13 -37.81
N TYR A 455 15.73 -25.97 -38.31
CA TYR A 455 17.15 -25.64 -38.43
C TYR A 455 17.89 -25.69 -37.09
N ILE A 456 17.34 -25.06 -36.04
CA ILE A 456 17.95 -25.10 -34.70
C ILE A 456 17.95 -26.52 -34.14
N SER A 457 16.86 -27.26 -34.32
CA SER A 457 16.73 -28.65 -33.86
C SER A 457 17.76 -29.56 -34.51
N GLU A 458 17.97 -29.43 -35.82
CA GLU A 458 18.98 -30.17 -36.59
C GLU A 458 20.40 -29.85 -36.12
N LYS A 459 20.73 -28.59 -35.80
CA LYS A 459 22.05 -28.24 -35.26
C LYS A 459 22.34 -28.88 -33.90
N ILE A 460 21.32 -28.99 -33.05
CA ILE A 460 21.44 -29.69 -31.77
C ILE A 460 21.65 -31.19 -32.01
N LEU A 461 20.89 -31.79 -32.93
CA LEU A 461 21.00 -33.20 -33.30
C LEU A 461 22.36 -33.55 -33.94
N ASP A 462 22.87 -32.69 -34.82
CA ASP A 462 24.21 -32.81 -35.41
C ASP A 462 25.30 -32.83 -34.32
N THR A 463 25.12 -32.02 -33.28
CA THR A 463 26.05 -31.94 -32.16
C THR A 463 25.99 -33.20 -31.29
N LEU A 464 24.80 -33.74 -31.03
CA LEU A 464 24.63 -35.05 -30.40
C LEU A 464 25.37 -36.14 -31.18
N PHE A 465 25.26 -36.16 -32.50
CA PHE A 465 25.96 -37.14 -33.33
C PHE A 465 27.48 -36.95 -33.30
N LYS A 466 27.97 -35.70 -33.27
CA LYS A 466 29.40 -35.42 -33.07
C LYS A 466 29.89 -35.91 -31.70
N MET A 467 29.06 -35.79 -30.64
CA MET A 467 29.38 -36.35 -29.32
C MET A 467 29.49 -37.87 -29.38
N HIS A 468 28.54 -38.55 -30.03
CA HIS A 468 28.60 -40.00 -30.27
C HIS A 468 29.91 -40.43 -30.95
N ASN A 469 30.29 -39.76 -32.05
CA ASN A 469 31.53 -40.09 -32.77
C ASN A 469 32.79 -39.88 -31.92
N ARG A 470 32.80 -38.90 -31.01
CA ARG A 470 33.92 -38.66 -30.10
C ARG A 470 34.08 -39.76 -29.05
N ILE A 471 32.96 -40.29 -28.54
CA ILE A 471 32.94 -41.43 -27.61
C ILE A 471 33.40 -42.71 -28.34
N VAL A 472 32.81 -43.03 -29.50
CA VAL A 472 33.16 -44.23 -30.28
C VAL A 472 34.63 -44.25 -30.72
N THR A 473 35.22 -43.08 -31.02
CA THR A 473 36.64 -42.97 -31.40
C THR A 473 37.61 -42.91 -30.22
N GLY A 474 37.11 -43.04 -28.98
CA GLY A 474 37.93 -43.03 -27.76
C GLY A 474 38.59 -41.67 -27.45
N LYS A 475 38.03 -40.56 -27.97
CA LYS A 475 38.63 -39.22 -27.88
C LYS A 475 38.16 -38.41 -26.66
N VAL A 476 37.20 -38.91 -25.87
CA VAL A 476 36.63 -38.22 -24.71
C VAL A 476 36.25 -39.26 -23.65
N ASP A 477 36.62 -39.00 -22.40
CA ASP A 477 36.21 -39.77 -21.21
C ASP A 477 35.46 -38.80 -20.27
N ARG A 478 34.12 -38.84 -20.31
CA ARG A 478 33.25 -37.97 -19.52
C ARG A 478 31.89 -38.65 -19.32
N GLU A 479 31.58 -39.01 -18.08
CA GLU A 479 30.36 -39.74 -17.69
C GLU A 479 29.06 -39.09 -18.22
N ASP A 480 28.96 -37.75 -18.20
CA ASP A 480 27.80 -37.05 -18.74
C ASP A 480 27.62 -37.27 -20.25
N PHE A 481 28.72 -37.31 -21.02
CA PHE A 481 28.64 -37.52 -22.46
C PHE A 481 28.24 -38.95 -22.79
N GLU A 482 28.75 -39.93 -22.03
CA GLU A 482 28.37 -41.33 -22.19
C GLU A 482 26.89 -41.54 -21.91
N ARG A 483 26.35 -40.94 -20.84
CA ARG A 483 24.92 -40.98 -20.53
C ARG A 483 24.07 -40.40 -21.67
N ILE A 484 24.42 -39.21 -22.16
CA ILE A 484 23.67 -38.52 -23.22
C ILE A 484 23.70 -39.34 -24.51
N VAL A 485 24.89 -39.84 -24.89
CA VAL A 485 25.06 -40.64 -26.10
C VAL A 485 24.32 -41.97 -25.99
N SER A 486 24.35 -42.63 -24.83
CA SER A 486 23.60 -43.87 -24.61
C SER A 486 22.10 -43.66 -24.80
N TRP A 487 21.55 -42.60 -24.18
CA TRP A 487 20.16 -42.23 -24.37
C TRP A 487 19.84 -41.92 -25.85
N ALA A 488 20.73 -41.21 -26.56
CA ALA A 488 20.53 -40.92 -27.97
C ALA A 488 20.53 -42.19 -28.84
N VAL A 489 21.45 -43.12 -28.63
CA VAL A 489 21.53 -44.39 -29.35
C VAL A 489 20.27 -45.24 -29.14
N GLU A 490 19.63 -45.15 -27.98
CA GLU A 490 18.37 -45.85 -27.68
C GLU A 490 17.13 -45.22 -28.34
N ASN A 491 17.17 -43.91 -28.65
CA ASN A 491 16.00 -43.14 -29.08
C ASN A 491 16.05 -42.68 -30.55
N PHE A 492 17.21 -42.77 -31.22
CA PHE A 492 17.38 -42.36 -32.62
C PHE A 492 17.89 -43.50 -33.50
N ASP A 493 17.45 -43.50 -34.75
CA ASP A 493 18.04 -44.35 -35.77
C ASP A 493 19.43 -43.80 -36.17
N ILE A 494 20.42 -44.68 -36.32
CA ILE A 494 21.78 -44.30 -36.68
C ILE A 494 22.02 -44.60 -38.15
N VAL A 495 22.29 -43.57 -38.93
CA VAL A 495 22.70 -43.68 -40.34
C VAL A 495 24.10 -43.09 -40.54
N PRO A 496 24.82 -43.41 -41.64
CA PRO A 496 26.17 -42.90 -41.87
C PRO A 496 26.28 -41.37 -41.84
N SER A 497 25.19 -40.66 -42.15
CA SER A 497 25.11 -39.20 -42.17
C SER A 497 24.73 -38.55 -40.83
N GLY A 498 24.27 -39.30 -39.82
CA GLY A 498 23.84 -38.71 -38.54
C GLY A 498 22.85 -39.56 -37.75
N PHE A 499 22.33 -38.98 -36.66
CA PHE A 499 21.13 -39.47 -35.99
C PHE A 499 19.88 -39.04 -36.77
N VAL A 500 18.89 -39.92 -36.88
CA VAL A 500 17.59 -39.64 -37.50
C VAL A 500 16.49 -39.89 -36.46
N TRP A 501 15.65 -38.88 -36.27
CA TRP A 501 14.44 -39.01 -35.46
C TRP A 501 13.30 -39.56 -36.33
N SER A 502 12.80 -40.74 -35.97
CA SER A 502 11.66 -41.40 -36.63
C SER A 502 10.38 -41.38 -35.78
N GLY A 503 10.42 -40.82 -34.58
CA GLY A 503 9.27 -40.69 -33.70
C GLY A 503 8.34 -39.53 -34.06
N GLU A 504 7.23 -39.41 -33.33
CA GLU A 504 6.23 -38.38 -33.57
C GLU A 504 6.73 -36.97 -33.18
N ASP A 505 6.17 -35.96 -33.82
CA ASP A 505 6.31 -34.57 -33.40
C ASP A 505 5.31 -34.21 -32.30
N ARG A 506 5.61 -33.16 -31.56
CA ARG A 506 4.73 -32.54 -30.57
C ARG A 506 4.42 -31.10 -30.98
N ILE A 507 3.15 -30.73 -30.91
CA ILE A 507 2.72 -29.35 -31.14
C ILE A 507 3.02 -28.54 -29.87
N VAL A 508 3.86 -27.52 -30.00
CA VAL A 508 4.18 -26.54 -28.96
C VAL A 508 3.45 -25.24 -29.29
N GLU A 509 2.70 -24.72 -28.32
CA GLU A 509 1.94 -23.48 -28.43
C GLU A 509 2.53 -22.41 -27.53
N TYR A 510 2.66 -21.21 -28.08
CA TYR A 510 3.18 -20.04 -27.37
C TYR A 510 2.04 -19.05 -27.11
N ALA A 511 2.19 -18.22 -26.08
CA ALA A 511 1.16 -17.26 -25.70
C ALA A 511 0.87 -16.19 -26.77
N GLY A 512 1.76 -16.00 -27.74
CA GLY A 512 1.52 -15.22 -28.96
C GLY A 512 0.51 -15.85 -29.94
N GLY A 513 0.00 -17.05 -29.65
CA GLY A 513 -1.02 -17.74 -30.46
C GLY A 513 -0.46 -18.69 -31.53
N THR A 514 0.85 -18.70 -31.72
CA THR A 514 1.52 -19.53 -32.74
C THR A 514 1.73 -20.96 -32.25
N LYS A 515 1.48 -21.94 -33.15
CA LYS A 515 1.65 -23.37 -32.90
C LYS A 515 2.69 -23.96 -33.86
N ILE A 516 3.74 -24.56 -33.30
CA ILE A 516 4.89 -25.10 -34.03
C ILE A 516 5.00 -26.60 -33.77
N SER A 517 5.28 -27.37 -34.83
CA SER A 517 5.56 -28.80 -34.72
C SER A 517 7.04 -28.97 -34.33
N GLN A 518 7.32 -29.63 -33.22
CA GLN A 518 8.69 -29.88 -32.78
C GLN A 518 8.94 -31.38 -32.64
N PRO A 519 10.14 -31.88 -32.99
CA PRO A 519 10.52 -33.26 -32.68
C PRO A 519 10.34 -33.56 -31.20
N ARG A 520 9.57 -34.60 -30.87
CA ARG A 520 9.18 -34.89 -29.49
C ARG A 520 10.38 -35.15 -28.58
N TRP A 521 11.49 -35.66 -29.11
CA TRP A 521 12.71 -35.91 -28.35
C TRP A 521 13.23 -34.67 -27.61
N LEU A 522 13.02 -33.45 -28.13
CA LEU A 522 13.40 -32.20 -27.46
C LEU A 522 12.63 -31.96 -26.16
N SER A 523 11.43 -32.53 -26.07
CA SER A 523 10.60 -32.47 -24.87
C SER A 523 10.86 -33.63 -23.90
N ASP A 524 11.38 -34.74 -24.39
CA ASP A 524 11.52 -36.00 -23.63
C ASP A 524 12.97 -36.22 -23.14
N ILE A 525 13.98 -35.61 -23.76
CA ILE A 525 15.37 -35.60 -23.28
C ILE A 525 15.45 -34.92 -21.90
N ARG A 526 16.30 -35.44 -21.01
CA ARG A 526 16.54 -34.83 -19.70
C ARG A 526 17.04 -33.39 -19.86
N GLY A 527 16.44 -32.46 -19.12
CA GLY A 527 16.70 -31.01 -19.28
C GLY A 527 18.16 -30.58 -19.17
N HIS A 528 18.88 -31.03 -18.13
CA HIS A 528 20.32 -30.75 -17.98
C HIS A 528 21.18 -31.32 -19.12
N ASP A 529 20.77 -32.45 -19.69
CA ASP A 529 21.45 -33.07 -20.81
C ASP A 529 21.24 -32.23 -22.09
N LEU A 530 20.02 -31.73 -22.32
CA LEU A 530 19.73 -30.79 -23.40
C LEU A 530 20.48 -29.46 -23.24
N GLU A 531 20.55 -28.90 -22.04
CA GLU A 531 21.36 -27.71 -21.76
C GLU A 531 22.81 -27.94 -22.16
N LEU A 532 23.39 -29.09 -21.76
CA LEU A 532 24.77 -29.42 -22.08
C LEU A 532 24.99 -29.50 -23.60
N VAL A 533 24.08 -30.15 -24.32
CA VAL A 533 24.15 -30.29 -25.77
C VAL A 533 23.99 -28.93 -26.47
N ALA A 534 23.07 -28.09 -26.01
CA ALA A 534 22.87 -26.74 -26.54
C ALA A 534 24.14 -25.89 -26.34
N ARG A 535 24.83 -26.03 -25.21
CA ARG A 535 26.12 -25.35 -24.94
C ARG A 535 27.26 -25.87 -25.82
N GLU A 536 27.26 -27.15 -26.16
CA GLU A 536 28.22 -27.68 -27.14
C GLU A 536 27.87 -27.27 -28.58
N THR A 537 26.59 -27.05 -28.87
CA THR A 537 26.11 -26.59 -30.18
C THR A 537 26.46 -25.12 -30.42
N PHE A 538 26.18 -24.27 -29.42
CA PHE A 538 26.39 -22.83 -29.45
C PHE A 538 27.44 -22.47 -28.39
N ASN A 539 28.71 -22.44 -28.78
CA ASN A 539 29.85 -22.27 -27.88
C ASN A 539 29.75 -20.99 -27.02
N GLU A 540 29.07 -19.96 -27.52
CA GLU A 540 28.86 -18.69 -26.85
C GLU A 540 28.02 -18.83 -25.57
N LEU A 541 27.18 -19.88 -25.47
CA LEU A 541 26.40 -20.23 -24.28
C LEU A 541 27.25 -20.90 -23.17
N LYS A 542 28.51 -21.28 -23.43
CA LYS A 542 29.40 -21.85 -22.40
C LYS A 542 29.73 -20.82 -21.30
N SER A 543 29.78 -19.54 -21.67
CA SER A 543 30.00 -18.41 -20.76
C SER A 543 28.81 -18.22 -19.81
N HIS A 544 29.07 -18.15 -18.50
CA HIS A 544 28.03 -17.99 -17.48
C HIS A 544 27.17 -16.73 -17.65
N LYS A 545 27.70 -15.68 -18.31
CA LYS A 545 26.96 -14.44 -18.62
C LYS A 545 25.96 -14.59 -19.76
N ASN A 546 26.09 -15.66 -20.55
CA ASN A 546 25.28 -15.94 -21.73
C ASN A 546 24.37 -17.16 -21.53
N ARG A 547 24.30 -17.71 -20.30
CA ARG A 547 23.47 -18.87 -20.00
C ARG A 547 22.02 -18.47 -19.82
N LEU A 548 21.14 -19.40 -20.18
CA LEU A 548 19.71 -19.33 -19.94
C LEU A 548 19.37 -19.74 -18.49
N SER A 549 20.15 -20.66 -17.91
CA SER A 549 20.11 -21.04 -16.50
C SER A 549 21.06 -20.15 -15.67
N GLY A 550 20.50 -19.25 -14.85
CA GLY A 550 21.20 -18.70 -13.67
C GLY A 550 21.88 -17.33 -13.70
N ASN A 551 21.33 -16.29 -14.37
CA ASN A 551 21.41 -14.85 -13.96
C ASN A 551 20.92 -13.88 -15.06
N SER A 552 20.42 -12.70 -14.63
CA SER A 552 20.08 -11.40 -15.30
C SER A 552 19.51 -11.31 -16.73
N ARG A 553 19.70 -12.29 -17.60
CA ARG A 553 19.18 -12.33 -18.97
C ARG A 553 17.94 -13.20 -19.13
N GLN A 554 17.36 -13.67 -18.03
CA GLN A 554 16.12 -14.45 -18.05
C GLN A 554 14.89 -13.62 -18.41
N GLU A 555 14.96 -12.28 -18.38
CA GLU A 555 13.85 -11.35 -18.66
C GLU A 555 13.27 -11.42 -20.09
N HIS A 556 13.64 -12.41 -20.91
CA HIS A 556 12.99 -12.66 -22.20
C HIS A 556 11.47 -12.74 -22.09
N LEU A 557 10.94 -13.42 -21.07
CA LEU A 557 9.49 -13.54 -20.89
C LEU A 557 8.85 -12.24 -20.38
N ARG A 558 9.61 -11.42 -19.64
CA ARG A 558 9.17 -10.11 -19.18
C ARG A 558 9.08 -9.11 -20.33
N ASP A 559 10.09 -9.10 -21.21
CA ASP A 559 10.16 -8.18 -22.35
C ASP A 559 9.38 -8.69 -23.57
N MET A 560 9.22 -10.00 -23.69
CA MET A 560 8.50 -10.67 -24.77
C MET A 560 7.51 -11.70 -24.20
N PRO A 561 6.38 -11.25 -23.62
CA PRO A 561 5.36 -12.14 -23.06
C PRO A 561 4.84 -13.19 -24.04
N SER A 562 4.83 -12.88 -25.34
CA SER A 562 4.37 -13.78 -26.40
C SER A 562 5.13 -15.11 -26.47
N LEU A 563 6.38 -15.18 -25.97
CA LEU A 563 7.19 -16.41 -25.92
C LEU A 563 6.80 -17.38 -24.80
N ALA A 564 5.93 -16.97 -23.87
CA ALA A 564 5.57 -17.84 -22.75
C ALA A 564 4.93 -19.15 -23.26
N PRO A 565 5.33 -20.32 -22.74
CA PRO A 565 4.70 -21.58 -23.11
C PRO A 565 3.24 -21.62 -22.67
N ALA A 566 2.32 -21.88 -23.60
CA ALA A 566 0.88 -21.84 -23.33
C ALA A 566 0.40 -22.98 -22.40
N ASP A 567 1.07 -24.11 -22.41
CA ASP A 567 0.82 -25.26 -21.55
C ASP A 567 1.19 -24.99 -20.08
N VAL A 568 2.32 -24.32 -19.84
CA VAL A 568 2.71 -23.83 -18.50
C VAL A 568 1.69 -22.79 -18.03
N LEU A 569 1.32 -21.82 -18.87
CA LEU A 569 0.31 -20.81 -18.54
C LEU A 569 -1.04 -21.45 -18.16
N THR A 570 -1.49 -22.44 -18.93
CA THR A 570 -2.72 -23.20 -18.65
C THR A 570 -2.65 -23.91 -17.30
N THR A 571 -1.49 -24.48 -16.97
CA THR A 571 -1.25 -25.12 -15.68
C THR A 571 -1.36 -24.10 -14.53
N LEU A 572 -0.76 -22.92 -14.66
CA LEU A 572 -0.84 -21.86 -13.66
C LEU A 572 -2.28 -21.34 -13.46
N LEU A 573 -3.03 -21.16 -14.55
CA LEU A 573 -4.45 -20.79 -14.49
C LEU A 573 -5.28 -21.85 -13.78
N SER A 574 -4.97 -23.13 -13.98
CA SER A 574 -5.65 -24.24 -13.29
C SER A 574 -5.40 -24.23 -11.77
N ILE A 575 -4.22 -23.79 -11.32
CA ILE A 575 -3.88 -23.65 -9.90
C ILE A 575 -4.66 -22.47 -9.29
N GLN A 576 -4.76 -21.36 -10.00
CA GLN A 576 -5.46 -20.18 -9.50
C GLN A 576 -6.97 -20.41 -9.36
N SER A 577 -7.57 -21.01 -10.40
CA SER A 577 -9.00 -21.30 -10.48
C SER A 577 -9.44 -22.48 -9.61
N HIS A 578 -8.50 -23.18 -8.98
CA HIS A 578 -8.83 -24.28 -8.09
C HIS A 578 -9.55 -23.79 -6.82
N ALA A 579 -10.80 -24.22 -6.66
CA ALA A 579 -11.60 -24.01 -5.46
C ALA A 579 -11.44 -25.24 -4.54
N PRO A 580 -10.76 -25.13 -3.39
CA PRO A 580 -10.60 -26.26 -2.48
C PRO A 580 -11.95 -26.65 -1.89
N HIS A 581 -12.21 -27.96 -1.83
CA HIS A 581 -13.32 -28.49 -1.05
C HIS A 581 -13.11 -28.15 0.43
N ILE A 582 -13.86 -27.16 0.93
CA ILE A 582 -13.96 -26.88 2.36
C ILE A 582 -15.01 -27.85 2.91
N GLU A 583 -14.58 -29.00 3.41
CA GLU A 583 -15.43 -29.76 4.32
C GLU A 583 -15.63 -28.91 5.57
N ALA A 584 -16.80 -28.28 5.67
CA ALA A 584 -17.25 -27.67 6.90
C ALA A 584 -17.32 -28.77 7.96
N LYS A 585 -16.30 -28.86 8.83
CA LYS A 585 -16.44 -29.56 10.10
C LYS A 585 -17.50 -28.81 10.90
N LEU A 586 -18.72 -29.35 10.88
CA LEU A 586 -19.82 -29.01 11.79
C LEU A 586 -19.41 -29.18 13.25
#